data_AF-A0A502SSC1-F1
#
_entry.id   AF-A0A502SSC1-F1
#
_cell.length_a   1.000
_cell.length_b   1.000
_cell.length_c   1.000
_cell.angle_alpha   90.00
_cell.angle_beta   90.00
_cell.angle_gamma   90.00
#
_symmetry.space_group_name_H-M   'P 1'
#
loop_
_entity.id
_entity.type
_entity.pdbx_description
1 polymer ?
#
loop_
_entity_poly.entity_id
_entity_poly.type
_entity_poly.pdbx_seq_one_letter_code
_entity_poly.pdbx_strand_id
1 'polypeptide(L)' 'MSRSDWTDPAEYEHMRGYEADEFAAEYLIRNDDFVAECDQLASSAMTSGSLAGSPDFAARWGARFHNLC' A
#
# COMPACT_ATOMS: atom_id res chain seq x y z
N MET A 1 -10.00 -9.46 17.30
CA MET A 1 -8.64 -9.83 16.87
C MET A 1 -7.80 -8.57 16.99
N SER A 2 -6.75 -8.57 17.81
CA SER A 2 -5.87 -7.41 17.94
C SER A 2 -5.21 -7.20 16.59
N ARG A 3 -5.50 -6.08 15.93
CA ARG A 3 -4.80 -5.68 14.71
C ARG A 3 -3.36 -5.43 15.12
N SER A 4 -2.40 -6.18 14.56
CA SER A 4 -0.98 -5.98 14.81
C SER A 4 -0.66 -4.49 14.70
N ASP A 5 0.05 -3.95 15.69
CA ASP A 5 0.45 -2.56 15.68
C ASP A 5 1.55 -2.40 14.64
N TRP A 6 1.16 -2.07 13.41
CA TRP A 6 2.06 -1.94 12.26
C TRP A 6 3.09 -0.80 12.47
N THR A 7 2.95 0.01 13.53
CA THR A 7 3.97 0.99 13.90
C THR A 7 5.05 0.42 14.80
N ASP A 8 4.86 -0.78 15.37
CA ASP A 8 5.85 -1.46 16.19
C ASP A 8 6.93 -2.14 15.32
N PRO A 9 8.21 -1.75 15.45
CA PRO A 9 9.32 -2.39 14.76
C PRO A 9 9.44 -3.89 15.04
N ALA A 10 8.98 -4.36 16.21
CA ALA A 10 9.04 -5.78 16.58
C ALA A 10 8.24 -6.67 15.61
N GLU A 11 7.16 -6.12 15.04
CA GLU A 11 6.33 -6.83 14.05
C GLU A 11 7.07 -7.12 12.73
N TYR A 12 8.27 -6.55 12.54
CA TYR A 12 9.07 -6.66 11.32
C TYR A 12 10.38 -7.43 11.51
N GLU A 13 10.70 -7.92 12.72
CA GLU A 13 11.97 -8.61 12.96
C GLU A 13 12.19 -9.83 12.05
N HIS A 14 11.11 -10.53 11.70
CA HIS A 14 11.13 -11.68 10.80
C HIS A 14 11.38 -11.32 9.33
N MET A 15 11.27 -10.04 8.97
CA MET A 15 11.48 -9.53 7.60
C MET A 15 12.90 -8.97 7.39
N ARG A 16 13.84 -9.18 8.33
CA ARG A 16 15.21 -8.66 8.21
C ARG A 16 15.98 -9.12 6.96
N GLY A 17 15.52 -10.16 6.29
CA GLY A 17 16.11 -10.67 5.04
C GLY A 17 15.37 -10.25 3.77
N TYR A 18 14.33 -9.42 3.88
CA TYR A 18 13.54 -8.97 2.72
C TYR A 18 14.33 -7.92 1.95
N GLU A 19 14.15 -7.91 0.63
CA GLU A 19 14.58 -6.78 -0.17
C GLU A 19 13.72 -5.54 0.15
N ALA A 20 14.24 -4.35 -0.16
CA ALA A 20 13.62 -3.10 0.24
C ALA A 20 12.21 -2.90 -0.33
N ASP A 21 11.96 -3.38 -1.55
CA ASP A 21 10.66 -3.34 -2.22
C ASP A 21 9.66 -4.33 -1.61
N GLU A 22 10.10 -5.53 -1.27
CA GLU A 22 9.29 -6.52 -0.54
C GLU A 22 8.87 -5.99 0.83
N PHE A 23 9.81 -5.40 1.57
CA PHE A 23 9.53 -4.79 2.87
C PHE A 23 8.56 -3.60 2.73
N ALA A 24 8.77 -2.73 1.74
CA ALA A 24 7.90 -1.58 1.51
C ALA A 24 6.46 -2.01 1.19
N ALA A 25 6.28 -3.07 0.40
CA ALA A 25 4.96 -3.63 0.11
C ALA A 25 4.27 -4.15 1.38
N GLU A 26 4.96 -4.96 2.19
CA GLU A 26 4.42 -5.47 3.46
C GLU A 26 4.08 -4.38 4.46
N TYR A 27 4.92 -3.33 4.53
CA TYR A 27 4.69 -2.18 5.39
C TYR A 27 3.41 -1.43 5.00
N LEU A 28 3.21 -1.19 3.69
CA LEU A 28 2.03 -0.49 3.18
C LEU A 28 0.74 -1.27 3.40
N ILE A 29 0.69 -2.58 3.11
CA ILE A 29 -0.56 -3.36 3.23
C ILE A 29 -1.05 -3.54 4.67
N ARG A 30 -0.19 -3.29 5.66
CA ARG A 30 -0.54 -3.32 7.09
C ARG A 30 -1.10 -1.98 7.58
N ASN A 31 -0.94 -0.90 6.82
CA ASN A 31 -1.47 0.41 7.15
C ASN A 31 -2.94 0.52 6.75
N ASP A 32 -3.80 0.78 7.74
CA ASP A 32 -5.26 0.85 7.59
C ASP A 32 -5.71 1.92 6.61
N ASP A 33 -5.06 3.09 6.63
CA ASP A 33 -5.38 4.21 5.76
C ASP A 33 -5.00 3.88 4.31
N PHE A 34 -3.88 3.19 4.10
CA PHE A 34 -3.46 2.73 2.77
C PHE A 34 -4.47 1.72 2.20
N VAL A 35 -4.87 0.73 3.02
CA VAL A 35 -5.85 -0.28 2.61
C VAL A 35 -7.21 0.37 2.30
N ALA A 36 -7.67 1.28 3.16
CA ALA A 36 -8.93 1.99 2.95
C ALA A 36 -8.91 2.87 1.68
N GLU A 37 -7.82 3.56 1.39
CA GLU A 37 -7.67 4.33 0.15
C GLU A 37 -7.57 3.41 -1.08
N CYS A 38 -6.90 2.26 -0.99
CA CYS A 38 -6.87 1.24 -2.05
C CYS A 38 -8.28 0.74 -2.37
N ASP A 39 -9.09 0.42 -1.36
CA ASP A 39 -10.47 -0.04 -1.54
C ASP A 39 -11.37 1.04 -2.19
N GLN A 40 -11.18 2.30 -1.79
CA GLN A 40 -11.87 3.45 -2.41
C GLN A 40 -11.47 3.63 -3.88
N LEU A 41 -10.17 3.51 -4.18
CA LEU A 41 -9.65 3.59 -5.55
C LEU A 41 -10.16 2.43 -6.41
N ALA A 42 -10.14 1.20 -5.91
CA ALA A 42 -10.67 0.03 -6.61
C ALA A 42 -12.16 0.19 -6.93
N SER A 43 -12.94 0.67 -5.96
CA SER A 43 -14.37 0.97 -6.14
C SER A 43 -14.62 2.07 -7.19
N SER A 44 -13.76 3.10 -7.20
CA SER A 44 -13.84 4.21 -8.15
C SER A 44 -13.35 3.84 -9.56
N ALA A 45 -12.32 3.01 -9.67
CA ALA A 45 -11.75 2.55 -10.93
C ALA A 45 -12.73 1.69 -11.73
N MET A 46 -13.56 0.87 -11.06
CA MET A 46 -14.68 0.16 -11.72
C MET A 46 -15.68 1.12 -12.39
N THR A 47 -15.75 2.37 -11.92
CA THR A 47 -16.67 3.38 -12.44
C THR A 47 -16.04 4.24 -13.54
N SER A 48 -14.73 4.45 -13.50
CA SER A 48 -14.02 5.43 -14.34
C SER A 48 -13.09 4.81 -15.40
N GLY A 49 -12.80 3.50 -15.34
CA GLY A 49 -11.90 2.81 -16.28
C GLY A 49 -10.42 3.21 -16.19
N SER A 50 -10.06 4.08 -15.23
CA SER A 50 -8.69 4.52 -14.98
C SER A 50 -8.10 3.71 -13.82
N LEU A 51 -7.12 2.85 -14.12
CA LEU A 51 -6.32 2.11 -13.14
C LEU A 51 -5.21 2.97 -12.50
N ALA A 52 -5.01 4.20 -12.98
CA ALA A 52 -4.04 5.11 -12.38
C ALA A 52 -4.63 5.67 -11.09
N GLY A 53 -4.11 5.25 -9.93
CA GLY A 53 -4.37 5.96 -8.69
C GLY A 53 -3.94 7.43 -8.84
N SER A 54 -4.64 8.33 -8.14
CA SER A 54 -4.36 9.78 -8.22
C SER A 54 -2.87 10.05 -8.00
N PRO A 55 -2.26 11.04 -8.68
CA PRO A 55 -0.90 11.49 -8.36
C PRO A 55 -0.74 11.82 -6.87
N ASP A 56 -1.80 12.27 -6.18
CA ASP A 56 -1.81 12.49 -4.74
C ASP A 56 -1.62 11.19 -3.94
N PHE A 57 -2.26 10.09 -4.35
CA PHE A 57 -2.09 8.77 -3.73
C PHE A 57 -0.65 8.28 -3.91
N ALA A 58 -0.13 8.37 -5.14
CA ALA A 58 1.23 7.97 -5.45
C ALA A 58 2.27 8.76 -4.64
N ALA A 59 2.08 10.07 -4.52
CA ALA A 59 2.95 10.94 -3.71
C ALA A 59 2.84 10.63 -2.21
N ARG A 60 1.62 10.39 -1.70
CA ARG A 60 1.37 10.08 -0.28
C ARG A 60 2.00 8.77 0.15
N TRP A 61 1.87 7.73 -0.67
CA TRP A 61 2.29 6.36 -0.31
C TRP A 61 3.63 5.94 -0.92
N GLY A 62 4.25 6.80 -1.74
CA GLY A 62 5.45 6.43 -2.51
C GLY A 62 5.19 5.35 -3.56
N ALA A 63 3.92 5.03 -3.83
CA ALA A 63 3.51 4.02 -4.79
C ALA A 63 3.77 4.53 -6.21
N ARG A 64 4.53 3.78 -7.00
CA ARG A 64 4.71 4.04 -8.43
C ARG A 64 3.76 3.13 -9.20
N PHE A 65 2.64 3.68 -9.68
CA PHE A 65 1.81 2.94 -10.63
C PHE A 65 2.57 2.84 -11.96
N HIS A 66 3.01 1.65 -12.33
CA HIS A 66 3.45 1.39 -13.70
C HIS A 66 2.21 1.16 -14.56
N ASN A 67 1.88 2.17 -15.37
CA ASN A 67 1.05 1.96 -16.55
C ASN A 67 1.94 1.19 -17.54
N LEU A 68 1.81 -0.14 -17.61
CA LEU A 68 2.35 -0.88 -18.73
C LEU A 68 1.44 -0.56 -19.93
N CYS A 69 1.89 0.43 -20.71
CA CYS A 69 1.36 0.71 -22.03
C CYS A 69 1.44 -0.53 -22.94
#